data_AF-A0A2V9DBH7-F1
#
_entry.id   AF-A0A2V9DBH7-F1
#
_cell.length_a   1.000
_cell.length_b   1.000
_cell.length_c   1.000
_cell.angle_alpha   90.00
_cell.angle_beta   90.00
_cell.angle_gamma   90.00
#
_symmetry.space_group_name_H-M   'P 1'
#
loop_
_entity.id
_entity.type
_entity.pdbx_description
1 polymer ?
#
loop_
_entity_poly.entity_id
_entity_poly.type
_entity_poly.pdbx_seq_one_letter_code
_entity_poly.pdbx_strand_id
1 'polypeptide(L)'
;MTTAANTAVRPKAAPQTAFDVYKVRADFPILARKIQGKPLVYLDNAATTQKPQAVIDAIVRYYTAENANIHRGVHTLSELATESYERSRVTVQRFLNAADPREIIFVRGATEGINLVAQTWGRTHVGR
;
A
#
# COMPACT_ATOMS: atom_id res chain seq x y z
N MET A 1 51.04 20.44 16.62
CA MET A 1 50.42 20.70 15.31
C MET A 1 50.61 19.47 14.45
N THR A 2 49.64 18.55 14.46
CA THR A 2 49.70 17.33 13.64
C THR A 2 48.31 17.16 13.04
N THR A 3 48.11 17.70 11.84
CA THR A 3 46.84 17.59 11.12
C THR A 3 46.98 16.44 10.14
N ALA A 4 46.34 15.32 10.45
CA ALA A 4 46.20 14.19 9.55
C ALA A 4 45.36 14.60 8.34
N ALA A 5 45.90 14.38 7.14
CA ALA A 5 45.16 14.53 5.89
C ALA A 5 44.07 13.45 5.83
N ASN A 6 42.81 13.88 5.96
CA ASN A 6 41.65 13.01 5.77
C ASN A 6 41.35 12.94 4.27
N THR A 7 41.88 11.90 3.61
CA THR A 7 41.62 11.65 2.19
C THR A 7 40.18 11.15 2.03
N ALA A 8 39.24 12.08 1.87
CA ALA A 8 37.86 11.78 1.55
C ALA A 8 37.78 11.14 0.15
N VAL A 9 37.59 9.83 0.10
CA VAL A 9 37.19 9.12 -1.11
C VAL A 9 35.82 9.65 -1.53
N ARG A 10 35.77 10.51 -2.56
CA ARG A 10 34.51 10.91 -3.20
C ARG A 10 34.02 9.74 -4.05
N PRO A 11 32.82 9.18 -3.81
CA PRO A 11 32.28 8.18 -4.72
C PRO A 11 31.94 8.84 -6.06
N LYS A 12 32.45 8.22 -7.12
CA LYS A 12 32.24 8.54 -8.53
C LYS A 12 30.74 8.44 -8.86
N ALA A 13 30.15 9.54 -9.35
CA ALA A 13 28.75 9.60 -9.73
C ALA A 13 28.46 8.71 -10.96
N ALA A 14 27.45 7.84 -10.84
CA ALA A 14 26.82 7.15 -11.96
C ALA A 14 25.41 7.73 -12.17
N PRO A 15 24.95 7.98 -13.42
CA PRO A 15 23.61 8.49 -13.66
C PRO A 15 22.61 7.32 -13.62
N GLN A 16 22.18 6.97 -12.42
CA GLN A 16 20.87 6.34 -12.20
C GLN A 16 19.93 7.46 -11.79
N THR A 17 18.68 7.47 -12.24
CA THR A 17 17.65 8.32 -11.61
C THR A 17 17.59 7.95 -10.13
N ALA A 18 18.29 8.72 -9.30
CA ALA A 18 18.61 8.31 -7.95
C ALA A 18 17.31 8.25 -7.12
N PHE A 19 17.10 7.13 -6.42
CA PHE A 19 16.00 7.02 -5.47
C PHE A 19 16.24 7.98 -4.31
N ASP A 20 15.44 9.04 -4.23
CA ASP A 20 15.50 10.02 -3.15
C ASP A 20 14.66 9.56 -1.96
N VAL A 21 15.33 8.92 -1.00
CA VAL A 21 14.71 8.44 0.23
C VAL A 21 14.14 9.56 1.11
N TYR A 22 14.70 10.78 1.07
CA TYR A 22 14.22 11.89 1.88
C TYR A 22 12.89 12.42 1.33
N LYS A 23 12.77 12.50 0.01
CA LYS A 23 11.49 12.80 -0.66
C LYS A 23 10.43 11.76 -0.31
N VAL A 24 10.74 10.46 -0.43
CA VAL A 24 9.78 9.39 -0.09
C VAL A 24 9.39 9.43 1.38
N ARG A 25 10.33 9.66 2.31
CA ARG A 25 10.02 9.76 3.74
C ARG A 25 9.08 10.91 4.07
N ALA A 26 9.13 12.01 3.31
CA ALA A 26 8.23 13.14 3.50
C ALA A 26 6.75 12.78 3.23
N ASP A 27 6.50 11.78 2.39
CA ASP A 27 5.15 11.29 2.13
C ASP A 27 4.55 10.51 3.32
N PHE A 28 5.34 10.10 4.31
CA PHE A 28 4.88 9.34 5.48
C PHE A 28 4.87 10.22 6.73
N PRO A 29 3.75 10.89 7.06
CA PRO A 29 3.71 11.91 8.11
C PRO A 29 4.12 11.38 9.50
N ILE A 30 3.84 10.11 9.79
CA ILE A 30 4.19 9.49 11.07
C ILE A 30 5.71 9.41 11.30
N LEU A 31 6.53 9.35 10.24
CA LEU A 31 7.99 9.24 10.37
C LEU A 31 8.65 10.54 10.87
N ALA A 32 7.92 11.67 10.85
CA ALA A 32 8.37 12.92 11.45
C ALA A 32 8.13 12.98 12.98
N ARG A 33 7.39 12.02 13.55
CA ARG A 33 7.06 11.99 14.98
C ARG A 33 8.29 11.65 15.82
N LYS A 34 8.29 12.17 17.05
CA LYS A 34 9.19 11.74 18.11
C LYS A 34 8.45 10.80 19.08
N ILE A 35 9.13 9.75 19.50
CA ILE A 35 8.67 8.82 20.55
C ILE A 35 9.65 8.95 21.71
N GLN A 36 9.14 9.28 22.90
CA GLN A 36 9.98 9.53 24.10
C GLN A 36 11.12 10.53 23.83
N GLY A 37 10.80 11.62 23.11
CA GLY A 37 11.77 12.66 22.76
C GLY A 37 12.76 12.32 21.64
N LYS A 38 12.79 11.08 21.14
CA LYS A 38 13.72 10.64 20.09
C LYS A 38 13.02 10.49 18.74
N PRO A 39 13.70 10.71 17.60
CA PRO A 39 13.13 10.45 16.28
C PRO A 39 12.64 9.01 16.14
N LEU A 40 11.47 8.82 15.53
CA LEU A 40 10.93 7.49 15.27
C LEU A 40 11.81 6.72 14.27
N VAL A 41 12.29 5.55 14.68
CA VAL A 41 12.94 4.56 13.82
C VAL A 41 12.05 3.31 13.82
N TYR A 42 11.20 3.18 12.80
CA TYR A 42 10.23 2.09 12.70
C TYR A 42 10.81 0.91 11.90
N LEU A 43 11.22 -0.15 12.60
CA LEU A 43 11.83 -1.36 12.03
C LEU A 43 10.91 -2.59 12.07
N ASP A 44 9.63 -2.40 12.34
CA ASP A 44 8.63 -3.48 12.45
C ASP A 44 7.71 -3.55 11.22
N ASN A 45 8.26 -3.29 10.03
CA ASN A 45 7.48 -3.21 8.78
C ASN A 45 6.89 -4.57 8.34
N ALA A 46 7.41 -5.68 8.87
CA ALA A 46 6.92 -7.02 8.58
C ALA A 46 5.57 -7.31 9.27
N ALA A 47 5.31 -6.69 10.43
CA ALA A 47 4.01 -6.79 11.10
C ALA A 47 2.96 -5.89 10.42
N THR A 48 3.31 -4.64 10.12
CA THR A 48 2.50 -3.72 9.31
C THR A 48 3.34 -2.55 8.80
N THR A 49 2.90 -1.91 7.73
CA THR A 49 3.60 -0.76 7.14
C THR A 49 2.95 0.56 7.52
N GLN A 50 3.76 1.62 7.60
CA GLN A 50 3.22 2.99 7.66
C GLN A 50 2.56 3.37 6.33
N LYS A 51 1.62 4.31 6.36
CA LYS A 51 0.83 4.70 5.19
C LYS A 51 1.28 6.07 4.67
N PRO A 52 1.49 6.23 3.35
CA PRO A 52 1.79 7.54 2.79
C PRO A 52 0.52 8.42 2.79
N GLN A 53 0.70 9.74 2.75
CA GLN A 53 -0.38 10.72 2.82
C GLN A 53 -1.44 10.50 1.74
N ALA A 54 -1.03 10.17 0.51
CA ALA A 54 -1.96 9.89 -0.59
C ALA A 54 -2.96 8.75 -0.28
N VAL A 55 -2.55 7.73 0.47
CA VAL A 55 -3.44 6.63 0.88
C VAL A 55 -4.42 7.10 1.95
N ILE A 56 -3.95 7.90 2.91
CA ILE A 56 -4.80 8.50 3.95
C ILE A 56 -5.84 9.41 3.30
N ASP A 57 -5.43 10.29 2.40
CA ASP A 57 -6.30 11.23 1.70
C ASP A 57 -7.34 10.52 0.84
N ALA A 58 -6.99 9.41 0.20
CA ALA A 58 -7.94 8.61 -0.56
C ALA A 58 -9.05 8.03 0.32
N ILE A 59 -8.70 7.50 1.49
CA ILE A 59 -9.68 6.99 2.46
C ILE A 59 -10.55 8.12 3.00
N VAL A 60 -9.94 9.23 3.40
CA VAL A 60 -10.66 10.41 3.90
C VAL A 60 -11.65 10.92 2.85
N ARG A 61 -11.20 11.13 1.60
CA ARG A 61 -12.05 11.57 0.50
C ARG A 61 -13.22 10.62 0.27
N TYR A 62 -12.97 9.31 0.27
CA TYR A 62 -14.05 8.34 0.10
C TYR A 62 -15.14 8.52 1.16
N TYR A 63 -14.75 8.62 2.44
CA TYR A 63 -15.72 8.77 3.53
C TYR A 63 -16.39 10.15 3.59
N THR A 64 -15.72 11.21 3.13
CA THR A 64 -16.30 12.56 3.18
C THR A 64 -17.11 12.94 1.94
N ALA A 65 -16.90 12.28 0.80
CA ALA A 65 -17.51 12.69 -0.48
C ALA A 65 -18.18 11.57 -1.28
N GLU A 66 -17.79 10.29 -1.10
CA GLU A 66 -18.18 9.20 -2.01
C GLU A 66 -18.90 8.03 -1.31
N ASN A 67 -19.07 8.08 0.02
CA ASN A 67 -19.55 6.93 0.80
C ASN A 67 -20.98 6.52 0.42
N ALA A 68 -21.13 5.31 -0.11
CA ALA A 68 -22.40 4.65 -0.32
C ALA A 68 -22.22 3.13 -0.40
N ASN A 69 -23.32 2.38 -0.29
CA ASN A 69 -23.29 0.96 -0.62
C ASN A 69 -23.02 0.76 -2.12
N ILE A 70 -22.05 -0.07 -2.41
CA ILE A 70 -21.62 -0.43 -3.76
C ILE A 70 -22.61 -1.45 -4.36
N HIS A 71 -22.88 -1.34 -5.67
CA HIS A 71 -23.79 -2.21 -6.45
C HIS A 71 -25.27 -2.25 -6.03
N ARG A 72 -25.75 -1.35 -5.15
CA ARG A 72 -27.12 -1.42 -4.59
C ARG A 72 -27.96 -0.15 -4.74
N GLY A 73 -27.49 0.86 -5.46
CA GLY A 73 -28.21 2.13 -5.63
C GLY A 73 -28.27 2.61 -7.07
N VAL A 74 -29.41 3.19 -7.44
CA VAL A 74 -29.63 3.95 -8.69
C VAL A 74 -29.33 5.45 -8.50
N HIS A 75 -28.66 5.81 -7.40
CA HIS A 75 -28.35 7.19 -7.06
C HIS A 75 -26.85 7.46 -7.22
N THR A 76 -26.50 8.70 -7.54
CA THR A 76 -25.16 9.13 -7.96
C THR A 76 -24.04 8.69 -7.02
N LEU A 77 -24.22 8.77 -5.69
CA LEU A 77 -23.20 8.31 -4.74
C LEU A 77 -22.93 6.80 -4.81
N SER A 78 -23.95 5.98 -5.09
CA SER A 78 -23.76 4.53 -5.24
C SER A 78 -23.02 4.19 -6.53
N GLU A 79 -23.27 4.92 -7.61
CA GLU A 79 -22.53 4.78 -8.88
C GLU A 79 -21.06 5.16 -8.69
N LEU A 80 -20.79 6.31 -8.05
CA LEU A 80 -19.42 6.77 -7.75
C LEU A 80 -18.66 5.80 -6.86
N ALA A 81 -19.28 5.32 -5.77
CA ALA A 81 -18.68 4.34 -4.88
C ALA A 81 -18.36 3.03 -5.62
N THR A 82 -19.28 2.58 -6.49
CA THR A 82 -19.11 1.38 -7.31
C THR A 82 -17.95 1.54 -8.29
N GLU A 83 -17.88 2.68 -8.98
CA GLU A 83 -16.80 2.97 -9.91
C GLU A 83 -15.43 3.02 -9.20
N SER A 84 -15.32 3.73 -8.08
CA SER A 84 -14.09 3.80 -7.27
C SER A 84 -13.63 2.42 -6.79
N TYR A 85 -14.58 1.55 -6.40
CA TYR A 85 -14.29 0.18 -5.98
C TYR A 85 -13.79 -0.70 -7.14
N GLU A 86 -14.48 -0.70 -8.29
CA GLU A 86 -14.07 -1.49 -9.45
C GLU A 86 -12.78 -0.97 -10.09
N ARG A 87 -12.52 0.34 -10.05
CA ARG A 87 -11.22 0.91 -10.45
C ARG A 87 -10.08 0.41 -9.56
N SER A 88 -10.34 0.22 -8.26
CA SER A 88 -9.38 -0.39 -7.35
C SER A 88 -9.09 -1.84 -7.75
N ARG A 89 -10.10 -2.60 -8.16
CA ARG A 89 -9.94 -3.98 -8.68
C ARG A 89 -9.04 -4.03 -9.91
N VAL A 90 -9.28 -3.16 -10.89
CA VAL A 90 -8.44 -3.04 -12.10
C VAL A 90 -7.00 -2.65 -11.76
N THR A 91 -6.81 -1.76 -10.78
CA THR A 91 -5.47 -1.37 -10.31
C THR A 91 -4.72 -2.58 -9.74
N VAL A 92 -5.38 -3.40 -8.91
CA VAL A 92 -4.79 -4.64 -8.37
C VAL A 92 -4.53 -5.67 -9.47
N GLN A 93 -5.46 -5.83 -10.41
CA GLN A 93 -5.29 -6.71 -11.57
C GLN A 93 -4.02 -6.37 -12.35
N ARG A 94 -3.79 -5.09 -12.65
CA ARG A 94 -2.56 -4.63 -13.32
C ARG A 94 -1.32 -4.81 -12.46
N PHE A 95 -1.41 -4.53 -11.16
CA PHE A 95 -0.29 -4.70 -10.23
C PHE A 95 0.19 -6.15 -10.15
N LEU A 96 -0.73 -7.11 -10.15
CA LEU A 96 -0.44 -8.55 -10.12
C LEU A 96 -0.28 -9.17 -11.51
N ASN A 97 -0.50 -8.40 -12.59
CA ASN A 97 -0.54 -8.88 -13.97
C ASN A 97 -1.51 -10.06 -14.18
N ALA A 98 -2.69 -10.01 -13.55
CA ALA A 98 -3.76 -10.99 -13.78
C ALA A 98 -4.44 -10.75 -15.15
N ALA A 99 -5.01 -11.78 -15.75
CA ALA A 99 -5.58 -11.70 -17.10
C ALA A 99 -6.92 -10.94 -17.11
N ASP A 100 -7.71 -11.07 -16.05
CA ASP A 100 -9.04 -10.47 -15.95
C ASP A 100 -9.29 -9.91 -14.54
N PRO A 101 -9.91 -8.71 -14.40
CA PRO A 101 -10.22 -8.15 -13.09
C PRO A 101 -11.13 -9.05 -12.24
N ARG A 102 -11.94 -9.92 -12.85
CA ARG A 102 -12.80 -10.89 -12.14
C ARG A 102 -12.01 -11.97 -11.40
N GLU A 103 -10.73 -12.15 -11.72
CA GLU A 103 -9.83 -13.04 -10.97
C GLU A 103 -9.40 -12.43 -9.63
N ILE A 104 -9.60 -11.13 -9.44
CA ILE A 104 -9.24 -10.42 -8.21
C ILE A 104 -10.41 -10.44 -7.24
N ILE A 105 -10.31 -11.21 -6.16
CA ILE A 105 -11.31 -11.27 -5.09
C ILE A 105 -10.81 -10.51 -3.86
N PHE A 106 -11.51 -9.43 -3.49
CA PHE A 106 -11.20 -8.68 -2.29
C PHE A 106 -11.63 -9.45 -1.04
N VAL A 107 -10.68 -9.65 -0.13
CA VAL A 107 -10.86 -10.26 1.19
C VAL A 107 -10.18 -9.37 2.24
N ARG A 108 -10.44 -9.60 3.52
CA ARG A 108 -9.88 -8.82 4.64
C ARG A 108 -8.37 -8.98 4.79
N GLY A 109 -7.80 -10.10 4.33
CA GLY A 109 -6.36 -10.34 4.37
C GLY A 109 -5.97 -11.71 3.84
N ALA A 110 -4.66 -11.99 3.81
CA ALA A 110 -4.09 -13.20 3.21
C ALA A 110 -4.64 -14.49 3.85
N THR A 111 -4.76 -14.51 5.18
CA THR A 111 -5.32 -15.65 5.93
C THR A 111 -6.75 -15.98 5.51
N GLU A 112 -7.59 -14.96 5.27
CA GLU A 112 -8.96 -15.19 4.79
C GLU A 112 -8.96 -15.70 3.35
N GLY A 113 -8.08 -15.19 2.48
CA GLY A 113 -7.93 -15.69 1.11
C GLY A 113 -7.56 -17.17 1.05
N ILE A 114 -6.61 -17.61 1.88
CA ILE A 114 -6.25 -19.04 1.98
C ILE A 114 -7.44 -19.87 2.46
N ASN A 115 -8.16 -19.41 3.48
CA ASN A 115 -9.34 -20.10 3.98
C ASN A 115 -10.45 -20.18 2.94
N LEU A 116 -10.68 -19.11 2.17
CA LEU A 116 -11.66 -19.10 1.08
C LEU A 116 -11.37 -20.24 0.09
N VAL A 117 -10.11 -20.38 -0.35
CA VAL A 117 -9.70 -21.45 -1.26
C VAL A 117 -9.84 -22.83 -0.62
N ALA A 118 -9.39 -22.99 0.64
CA ALA A 118 -9.47 -24.25 1.35
C ALA A 118 -10.91 -24.74 1.53
N GLN A 119 -11.84 -23.85 1.89
CA GLN A 119 -13.23 -24.20 2.18
C GLN A 119 -14.08 -24.41 0.92
N THR A 120 -13.74 -23.77 -0.21
CA THR A 120 -14.54 -23.84 -1.45
C THR A 120 -13.99 -24.86 -2.44
N TRP A 121 -12.71 -24.77 -2.78
CA TRP A 121 -12.07 -25.66 -3.75
C TRP A 121 -11.36 -26.83 -3.06
N GLY A 122 -10.64 -26.56 -1.97
CA GLY A 122 -9.81 -27.53 -1.26
C GLY A 122 -10.60 -28.74 -0.76
N ARG A 123 -11.76 -28.52 -0.13
CA ARG A 123 -12.65 -29.59 0.36
C ARG A 123 -13.06 -30.62 -0.70
N THR A 124 -13.08 -30.25 -1.98
CA THR A 124 -13.49 -31.14 -3.08
C THR A 124 -12.29 -31.79 -3.78
N HIS A 125 -11.12 -31.17 -3.76
CA HIS A 125 -9.99 -31.54 -4.61
C HIS A 125 -8.72 -31.99 -3.86
N VAL A 126 -8.66 -31.80 -2.54
CA VAL A 126 -7.50 -32.12 -1.71
C VAL A 126 -7.93 -33.10 -0.61
N GLY A 127 -7.21 -34.22 -0.48
CA GLY A 127 -7.39 -35.18 0.62
C GLY A 127 -8.41 -36.30 0.37
N ARG A 128 -8.39 -36.91 -0.80
CA ARG A 128 -8.78 -38.33 -0.94
C ARG A 128 -7.59 -39.22 -0.59
#